data_AF-A0A351BMM3-F1
#
_entry.id   AF-A0A351BMM3-F1
#
_cell.length_a   1.000
_cell.length_b   1.000
_cell.length_c   1.000
_cell.angle_alpha   90.00
_cell.angle_beta   90.00
_cell.angle_gamma   90.00
#
_symmetry.space_group_name_H-M   'P 1'
#
loop_
_entity.id
_entity.type
_entity.pdbx_description
1 polymer ?
#
loop_
_entity_poly.entity_id
_entity_poly.type
_entity_poly.pdbx_seq_one_letter_code
_entity_poly.pdbx_strand_id
1 'polypeptide(L)' 'MIELGVNIDHVATIRQARCTYEPDPVWAAVEAHLGGADG' A
#
# COMPACT_ATOMS: atom_id res chain seq x y z
N MET A 1 3.99 13.84 -19.01
CA MET A 1 4.79 13.38 -17.86
C MET A 1 4.40 11.92 -17.65
N ILE A 2 5.34 11.05 -17.26
CA ILE A 2 5.02 9.65 -16.91
C ILE A 2 4.69 9.65 -15.41
N GLU A 3 3.68 8.87 -15.02
CA GLU A 3 3.24 8.70 -13.64
C GLU A 3 3.52 7.28 -13.15
N LEU A 4 3.81 7.12 -11.86
CA LEU A 4 3.98 5.84 -11.18
C LEU A 4 2.77 5.55 -10.28
N GLY A 5 2.04 4.49 -10.59
CA GLY A 5 1.01 3.93 -9.73
C GLY A 5 1.54 2.77 -8.87
N VAL A 6 1.26 2.76 -7.56
CA VAL A 6 1.66 1.67 -6.64
C VAL A 6 0.44 0.88 -6.18
N ASN A 7 0.29 -0.35 -6.67
CA ASN A 7 -0.74 -1.27 -6.19
C ASN A 7 -0.35 -1.85 -4.81
N ILE A 8 -1.25 -1.69 -3.83
CA ILE A 8 -1.06 -2.09 -2.43
C ILE A 8 -1.83 -3.36 -2.01
N ASP A 9 -2.42 -4.12 -2.96
CA ASP A 9 -3.25 -5.30 -2.68
C ASP A 9 -2.50 -6.38 -1.90
N HIS A 10 -1.19 -6.49 -2.11
CA HIS A 10 -0.37 -7.47 -1.41
C HIS A 10 -0.08 -7.11 0.05
N VAL A 11 -0.18 -5.84 0.44
CA VAL A 11 -0.19 -5.44 1.86
C VAL A 11 -1.45 -6.02 2.52
N ALA A 12 -2.61 -5.88 1.87
CA ALA A 12 -3.86 -6.45 2.36
C ALA A 12 -3.83 -7.99 2.39
N THR A 13 -3.14 -8.63 1.45
CA THR A 13 -2.93 -10.09 1.43
C THR A 13 -2.24 -10.57 2.72
N ILE A 14 -1.16 -9.90 3.13
CA ILE A 14 -0.43 -10.25 4.38
C ILE A 14 -1.31 -10.02 5.61
N ARG A 15 -2.05 -8.90 5.65
CA ARG A 15 -3.00 -8.61 6.75
C ARG A 15 -4.06 -9.70 6.88
N GLN A 16 -4.68 -10.07 5.76
CA GLN A 16 -5.74 -11.08 5.71
C GLN A 16 -5.25 -12.47 6.11
N ALA A 17 -4.00 -12.83 5.78
CA ALA A 17 -3.41 -14.10 6.17
C ALA A 17 -3.34 -14.31 7.69
N ARG A 18 -3.34 -13.22 8.48
CA ARG A 18 -3.28 -13.27 9.95
C ARG A 18 -4.58 -12.85 10.64
N CYS A 19 -5.57 -12.37 9.87
CA CYS A 19 -6.80 -11.78 10.41
C CYS A 19 -6.52 -10.70 11.48
N THR A 20 -5.47 -9.90 11.27
CA THR A 20 -5.06 -8.80 12.14
C THR A 20 -5.34 -7.44 11.49
N TYR A 21 -5.09 -6.36 12.24
CA TYR A 21 -5.17 -4.99 11.72
C TYR A 21 -3.92 -4.58 10.93
N GLU A 22 -2.77 -5.20 11.24
CA GLU A 22 -1.47 -4.93 10.63
C GLU A 22 -1.08 -6.01 9.60
N PRO A 23 -0.37 -5.65 8.51
CA PRO A 23 -0.05 -4.27 8.10
C PRO A 23 -1.29 -3.54 7.55
N ASP A 24 -1.40 -2.23 7.79
CA ASP A 24 -2.51 -1.42 7.25
C ASP A 24 -2.23 -0.97 5.80
N PRO A 25 -3.04 -1.40 4.81
CA PRO A 25 -2.92 -0.93 3.43
C PRO A 25 -3.11 0.58 3.27
N VAL A 26 -3.90 1.24 4.14
CA VAL A 26 -4.08 2.69 4.09
C VAL A 26 -2.76 3.40 4.42
N TRP A 27 -2.04 2.90 5.43
CA TRP A 27 -0.72 3.43 5.76
C TRP A 27 0.30 3.17 4.64
N ALA A 28 0.25 1.99 4.01
CA ALA A 28 1.09 1.69 2.85
C ALA A 28 0.83 2.64 1.66
N ALA A 29 -0.42 3.07 1.43
CA ALA A 29 -0.73 4.09 0.41
C ALA A 29 -0.05 5.43 0.72
N VAL A 30 -0.07 5.85 1.99
CA VAL A 30 0.60 7.08 2.44
C VAL A 30 2.11 6.98 2.22
N GLU A 31 2.72 5.87 2.61
CA GLU A 31 4.15 5.63 2.41
C GLU A 31 4.54 5.58 0.93
N ALA A 32 3.71 4.98 0.07
CA ALA A 32 3.92 4.98 -1.38
C ALA A 32 3.93 6.39 -1.96
N HIS A 33 2.98 7.23 -1.57
CA HIS A 33 2.93 8.63 -2.02
C HIS A 33 4.13 9.44 -1.52
N LEU A 34 4.50 9.28 -0.24
CA LEU A 34 5.73 9.88 0.31
C LEU A 34 7.00 9.35 -0.38
N GLY A 35 6.96 8.13 -0.91
CA GLY A 35 8.01 7.50 -1.71
C GLY A 35 8.07 7.94 -3.18
N GLY A 36 7.16 8.82 -3.62
CA GLY A 36 7.13 9.37 -4.98
C GLY A 36 6.15 8.68 -5.93
N ALA A 37 5.19 7.90 -5.42
CA ALA A 37 4.06 7.45 -6.22
C ALA A 37 3.13 8.63 -6.52
N ASP A 38 2.67 8.70 -7.76
CA ASP A 38 1.68 9.69 -8.20
C ASP A 38 0.25 9.22 -7.90
N GLY A 39 0.06 7.90 -7.73
CA GLY A 39 -1.23 7.28 -7.39
C GLY A 39 -1.15 5.82 -6.93
#